data_AF-A0A9E5ZFK0-F1
#
_entry.id   AF-A0A9E5ZFK0-F1
#
_cell.length_a   1.000
_cell.length_b   1.000
_cell.length_c   1.000
_cell.angle_alpha   90.00
_cell.angle_beta   90.00
_cell.angle_gamma   90.00
#
_symmetry.space_group_name_H-M   'P 1'
#
loop_
_entity.id
_entity.type
_entity.pdbx_description
1 polymer ?
#
loop_
_entity_poly.entity_id
_entity_poly.type
_entity_poly.pdbx_seq_one_letter_code
_entity_poly.pdbx_strand_id
1 'polypeptide(L)'
;MNLKESIDNLYAAFSTYTIEGNLRDRCCNCCVSDEEIKQLLSKPLKEISEDDIYHFMTSATTTFGDVNDYKHFLPRILELMKDSENILDDFLTFEKLNYNNWKKWDIHEIKALINYFETSLINALDRDLESINDFILLNLEYNEFDKLSNILTKSNSKNFIREIIEGEINGYFHKVDDQLLKLYSSKEILTKIENLFFETKDKDLANRISIAYSLLEFRS
;
A
#
# COMPACT_ATOMS: atom_id res chain seq x y z
N MET A 1 3.88 -17.02 -3.26
CA MET A 1 4.30 -16.05 -4.28
C MET A 1 5.12 -14.96 -3.60
N ASN A 2 6.25 -14.57 -4.16
CA ASN A 2 7.05 -13.45 -3.65
C ASN A 2 6.71 -12.13 -4.36
N LEU A 3 7.26 -11.01 -3.88
CA LEU A 3 6.98 -9.67 -4.43
C LEU A 3 7.35 -9.53 -5.92
N LYS A 4 8.44 -10.16 -6.36
CA LYS A 4 8.83 -10.09 -7.78
C LYS A 4 7.81 -10.82 -8.67
N GLU A 5 7.39 -12.01 -8.27
CA GLU A 5 6.37 -12.79 -8.97
C GLU A 5 5.02 -12.07 -9.01
N SER A 6 4.63 -11.36 -7.95
CA SER A 6 3.38 -10.59 -7.94
C SER A 6 3.44 -9.38 -8.86
N ILE A 7 4.60 -8.69 -8.94
CA ILE A 7 4.83 -7.62 -9.92
C ILE A 7 4.75 -8.16 -11.35
N ASP A 8 5.41 -9.28 -11.66
CA ASP A 8 5.33 -9.89 -12.99
C ASP A 8 3.88 -10.27 -13.35
N ASN A 9 3.10 -10.74 -12.37
CA ASN A 9 1.68 -11.04 -12.54
C ASN A 9 0.81 -9.79 -12.77
N LEU A 10 1.13 -8.64 -12.16
CA LEU A 10 0.46 -7.37 -12.48
C LEU A 10 0.67 -7.03 -13.95
N TYR A 11 1.91 -7.05 -14.43
CA TYR A 11 2.22 -6.78 -15.83
C TYR A 11 1.49 -7.72 -16.78
N ALA A 12 1.38 -9.00 -16.44
CA ALA A 12 0.65 -9.97 -17.24
C ALA A 12 -0.87 -9.68 -17.25
N ALA A 13 -1.46 -9.42 -16.09
CA ALA A 13 -2.91 -9.21 -15.94
C ALA A 13 -3.40 -7.96 -16.70
N PHE A 14 -2.58 -6.91 -16.76
CA PHE A 14 -2.91 -5.66 -17.44
C PHE A 14 -2.30 -5.53 -18.83
N SER A 15 -1.68 -6.60 -19.36
CA SER A 15 -0.95 -6.58 -20.66
C SER A 15 -1.83 -6.29 -21.88
N THR A 16 -3.14 -6.50 -21.77
CA THR A 16 -4.11 -6.22 -22.83
C THR A 16 -4.38 -4.73 -23.03
N TYR A 17 -4.09 -3.90 -22.02
CA TYR A 17 -4.28 -2.46 -22.11
C TYR A 17 -3.07 -1.80 -22.75
N THR A 18 -3.33 -0.99 -23.78
CA THR A 18 -2.32 -0.20 -24.48
C THR A 18 -2.82 1.23 -24.63
N ILE A 19 -1.91 2.17 -24.84
CA ILE A 19 -2.29 3.55 -25.15
C ILE A 19 -2.84 3.59 -26.58
N GLU A 20 -4.16 3.66 -26.69
CA GLU A 20 -4.85 3.72 -27.97
C GLU A 20 -4.95 5.15 -28.50
N GLY A 21 -4.64 5.31 -29.79
CA GLY A 21 -4.73 6.59 -30.47
C GLY A 21 -3.80 7.66 -29.87
N ASN A 22 -4.22 8.91 -29.94
CA ASN A 22 -3.49 10.02 -29.34
C ASN A 22 -3.96 10.22 -27.90
N LEU A 23 -3.10 9.95 -26.92
CA LEU A 23 -3.40 10.18 -25.49
C LEU A 23 -3.85 11.63 -25.23
N ARG A 24 -3.36 12.58 -26.04
CA ARG A 24 -3.74 13.99 -25.91
C ARG A 24 -5.24 14.24 -25.99
N ASP A 25 -5.96 13.46 -26.77
CA ASP A 25 -7.40 13.62 -26.98
C ASP A 25 -8.21 13.36 -25.70
N ARG A 26 -7.61 12.69 -24.72
CA ARG A 26 -8.18 12.34 -23.41
C ARG A 26 -7.54 13.12 -22.26
N CYS A 27 -6.82 14.20 -22.54
CA CYS A 27 -6.13 15.02 -21.55
C CYS A 27 -6.71 16.45 -21.49
N CYS A 28 -6.71 17.04 -20.30
CA CYS A 28 -7.13 18.42 -20.10
C CYS A 28 -6.10 19.40 -20.67
N ASN A 29 -6.58 20.34 -21.49
CA ASN A 29 -5.67 21.22 -22.23
C ASN A 29 -4.86 22.19 -21.38
N CYS A 30 -5.36 22.57 -20.22
CA CYS A 30 -4.67 23.49 -19.31
C CYS A 30 -3.88 22.79 -18.20
N CYS A 31 -4.09 21.49 -17.98
CA CYS A 31 -3.43 20.75 -16.90
C CYS A 31 -2.20 19.99 -17.40
N VAL A 32 -2.29 19.38 -18.59
CA VAL A 32 -1.26 18.51 -19.14
C VAL A 32 -0.66 19.18 -20.38
N SER A 33 0.66 19.12 -20.54
CA SER A 33 1.36 19.59 -21.74
C SER A 33 1.66 18.45 -22.73
N ASP A 34 1.86 18.80 -24.01
CA ASP A 34 2.25 17.82 -25.03
C ASP A 34 3.65 17.24 -24.77
N GLU A 35 4.54 18.02 -24.15
CA GLU A 35 5.89 17.58 -23.81
C GLU A 35 5.87 16.53 -22.70
N GLU A 36 5.02 16.69 -21.68
CA GLU A 36 4.82 15.67 -20.63
C GLU A 36 4.28 14.36 -21.21
N ILE A 37 3.27 14.43 -22.08
CA ILE A 37 2.75 13.23 -22.77
C ILE A 37 3.86 12.56 -23.57
N LYS A 38 4.64 13.34 -24.31
CA LYS A 38 5.75 12.81 -25.10
C LYS A 38 6.82 12.16 -24.23
N GLN A 39 7.17 12.76 -23.10
CA GLN A 39 8.14 12.21 -22.16
C GLN A 39 7.64 10.88 -21.57
N LEU A 40 6.40 10.84 -21.08
CA LEU A 40 5.76 9.63 -20.55
C LEU A 40 5.74 8.49 -21.57
N LEU A 41 5.47 8.80 -22.84
CA LEU A 41 5.39 7.81 -23.92
C LEU A 41 6.74 7.52 -24.62
N SER A 42 7.83 8.18 -24.21
CA SER A 42 9.15 8.03 -24.85
C SER A 42 9.90 6.76 -24.44
N LYS A 43 9.46 6.10 -23.37
CA LYS A 43 10.13 4.95 -22.76
C LYS A 43 9.22 3.72 -22.76
N PRO A 44 9.79 2.50 -22.83
CA PRO A 44 9.05 1.30 -22.50
C PRO A 44 8.41 1.41 -21.10
N LEU A 45 7.22 0.85 -20.91
CA LEU A 45 6.46 0.94 -19.65
C LEU A 45 7.28 0.60 -18.40
N LYS A 46 8.16 -0.41 -18.48
CA LYS A 46 9.03 -0.84 -17.36
C LYS A 46 10.21 0.10 -17.06
N GLU A 47 10.48 1.05 -17.95
CA GLU A 47 11.61 1.99 -17.87
C GLU A 47 11.16 3.42 -17.52
N ILE A 48 9.85 3.67 -17.40
CA ILE A 48 9.32 4.97 -16.99
C ILE A 48 9.74 5.26 -15.55
N SER A 49 10.38 6.40 -15.28
CA SER A 49 10.79 6.77 -13.92
C SER A 49 9.59 7.24 -13.09
N GLU A 50 9.80 7.37 -11.77
CA GLU A 50 8.84 8.03 -10.88
C GLU A 50 8.51 9.44 -11.36
N ASP A 51 9.52 10.28 -11.65
CA ASP A 51 9.31 11.65 -12.12
C ASP A 51 8.44 11.72 -13.39
N ASP A 52 8.68 10.81 -14.35
CA ASP A 52 7.97 10.81 -15.63
C ASP A 52 6.49 10.39 -15.47
N ILE A 53 6.18 9.50 -14.52
CA ILE A 53 4.82 8.98 -14.31
C ILE A 53 4.04 9.72 -13.24
N TYR A 54 4.70 10.49 -12.38
CA TYR A 54 4.10 11.09 -11.19
C TYR A 54 2.88 11.95 -11.50
N HIS A 55 2.98 12.85 -12.49
CA HIS A 55 1.84 13.69 -12.88
C HIS A 55 0.69 12.86 -13.46
N PHE A 56 1.00 11.84 -14.28
CA PHE A 56 -0.02 10.91 -14.76
C PHE A 56 -0.72 10.22 -13.59
N MET A 57 0.02 9.63 -12.65
CA MET A 57 -0.53 8.93 -11.50
C MET A 57 -1.47 9.81 -10.67
N THR A 58 -1.03 11.02 -10.32
CA THR A 58 -1.82 11.96 -9.49
C THR A 58 -3.06 12.48 -10.21
N SER A 59 -3.06 12.54 -11.54
CA SER A 59 -4.14 13.11 -12.37
C SER A 59 -4.90 12.10 -13.23
N ALA A 60 -4.58 10.81 -13.08
CA ALA A 60 -5.15 9.73 -13.87
C ALA A 60 -6.68 9.76 -13.80
N THR A 61 -7.33 9.63 -14.95
CA THR A 61 -8.80 9.53 -15.09
C THR A 61 -9.61 10.77 -14.70
N THR A 62 -8.96 11.83 -14.21
CA THR A 62 -9.58 13.13 -13.96
C THR A 62 -9.22 14.13 -15.06
N THR A 63 -7.92 14.34 -15.26
CA THR A 63 -7.41 15.31 -16.25
C THR A 63 -6.33 14.71 -17.16
N PHE A 64 -5.85 13.51 -16.88
CA PHE A 64 -4.80 12.84 -17.64
C PHE A 64 -5.22 11.40 -17.99
N GLY A 65 -5.74 11.20 -19.21
CA GLY A 65 -6.14 9.89 -19.73
C GLY A 65 -7.45 9.36 -19.16
N ASP A 66 -7.85 8.17 -19.62
CA ASP A 66 -9.04 7.45 -19.16
C ASP A 66 -8.69 6.17 -18.36
N VAL A 67 -9.71 5.35 -18.05
CA VAL A 67 -9.53 4.12 -17.27
C VAL A 67 -8.65 3.08 -17.97
N ASN A 68 -8.64 3.01 -19.30
CA ASN A 68 -7.78 2.07 -20.02
C ASN A 68 -6.33 2.56 -19.99
N ASP A 69 -6.10 3.86 -20.10
CA ASP A 69 -4.78 4.46 -19.93
C ASP A 69 -4.26 4.21 -18.49
N TYR A 70 -5.12 4.41 -17.49
CA TYR A 70 -4.78 4.13 -16.09
C TYR A 70 -4.38 2.66 -15.90
N LYS A 71 -5.16 1.72 -16.44
CA LYS A 71 -4.85 0.29 -16.39
C LYS A 71 -3.55 -0.08 -17.11
N HIS A 72 -3.22 0.60 -18.22
CA HIS A 72 -1.94 0.41 -18.90
C HIS A 72 -0.75 0.77 -17.99
N PHE A 73 -0.84 1.91 -17.29
CA PHE A 73 0.24 2.40 -16.44
C PHE A 73 0.25 1.81 -15.01
N LEU A 74 -0.87 1.24 -14.56
CA LEU A 74 -1.04 0.75 -13.19
C LEU A 74 0.03 -0.25 -12.74
N PRO A 75 0.45 -1.26 -13.52
CA PRO A 75 1.52 -2.16 -13.11
C PRO A 75 2.83 -1.42 -12.78
N ARG A 76 3.15 -0.35 -13.53
CA ARG A 76 4.34 0.45 -13.29
C ARG A 76 4.21 1.33 -12.05
N ILE A 77 3.05 1.96 -11.86
CA ILE A 77 2.74 2.74 -10.64
C ILE A 77 2.93 1.84 -9.42
N LEU A 78 2.30 0.66 -9.41
CA LEU A 78 2.39 -0.29 -8.32
C LEU A 78 3.83 -0.78 -8.12
N GLU A 79 4.57 -1.10 -9.18
CA GLU A 79 5.98 -1.50 -9.06
C GLU A 79 6.83 -0.43 -8.37
N LEU A 80 6.63 0.85 -8.70
CA LEU A 80 7.39 1.96 -8.13
C LEU A 80 7.04 2.23 -6.66
N MET A 81 5.80 1.95 -6.22
CA MET A 81 5.38 2.11 -4.81
C MET A 81 6.27 1.37 -3.81
N LYS A 82 6.91 0.26 -4.21
CA LYS A 82 7.76 -0.53 -3.30
C LYS A 82 9.01 0.23 -2.83
N ASP A 83 9.43 1.24 -3.60
CA ASP A 83 10.67 2.00 -3.39
C ASP A 83 10.39 3.52 -3.22
N SER A 84 9.13 3.97 -3.29
CA SER A 84 8.74 5.39 -3.15
C SER A 84 7.58 5.57 -2.19
N GLU A 85 7.87 6.23 -1.06
CA GLU A 85 6.87 6.66 -0.08
C GLU A 85 5.89 7.68 -0.66
N ASN A 86 6.35 8.59 -1.54
CA ASN A 86 5.50 9.61 -2.15
C ASN A 86 4.42 8.99 -3.04
N ILE A 87 4.79 7.98 -3.85
CA ILE A 87 3.84 7.26 -4.70
C ILE A 87 2.84 6.48 -3.82
N LEU A 88 3.32 5.83 -2.75
CA LEU A 88 2.47 5.07 -1.84
C LEU A 88 1.45 5.96 -1.13
N ASP A 89 1.89 7.10 -0.58
CA ASP A 89 1.04 8.06 0.12
C ASP A 89 -0.03 8.67 -0.81
N ASP A 90 0.34 9.08 -2.02
CA ASP A 90 -0.61 9.62 -3.00
C ASP A 90 -1.66 8.56 -3.39
N PHE A 91 -1.20 7.34 -3.67
CA PHE A 91 -2.08 6.23 -4.07
C PHE A 91 -3.16 5.93 -3.01
N LEU A 92 -2.78 5.98 -1.73
CA LEU A 92 -3.69 5.81 -0.59
C LEU A 92 -4.61 7.01 -0.43
N THR A 93 -4.05 8.22 -0.42
CA THR A 93 -4.78 9.47 -0.12
C THR A 93 -5.91 9.74 -1.11
N PHE A 94 -5.70 9.41 -2.39
CA PHE A 94 -6.69 9.71 -3.44
C PHE A 94 -7.56 8.51 -3.83
N GLU A 95 -7.42 7.37 -3.15
CA GLU A 95 -8.17 6.13 -3.36
C GLU A 95 -8.36 5.79 -4.86
N LYS A 96 -7.30 5.90 -5.67
CA LYS A 96 -7.39 5.92 -7.14
C LYS A 96 -8.09 4.69 -7.73
N LEU A 97 -7.96 3.53 -7.08
CA LEU A 97 -8.67 2.31 -7.48
C LEU A 97 -10.18 2.42 -7.26
N ASN A 98 -10.63 2.95 -6.12
CA ASN A 98 -12.05 3.12 -5.81
C ASN A 98 -12.69 4.13 -6.77
N TYR A 99 -11.99 5.24 -7.06
CA TYR A 99 -12.41 6.21 -8.06
C TYR A 99 -12.69 5.56 -9.43
N ASN A 100 -11.90 4.55 -9.78
CA ASN A 100 -12.02 3.81 -11.04
C ASN A 100 -12.88 2.54 -10.97
N ASN A 101 -13.65 2.34 -9.89
CA ASN A 101 -14.55 1.20 -9.69
C ASN A 101 -13.86 -0.16 -9.89
N TRP A 102 -12.63 -0.31 -9.39
CA TRP A 102 -11.79 -1.49 -9.63
C TRP A 102 -12.45 -2.85 -9.31
N LYS A 103 -13.40 -2.88 -8.36
CA LYS A 103 -14.15 -4.10 -8.01
C LYS A 103 -15.05 -4.63 -9.14
N LYS A 104 -15.23 -3.87 -10.23
CA LYS A 104 -15.97 -4.29 -11.44
C LYS A 104 -15.05 -4.74 -12.58
N TRP A 105 -13.75 -4.71 -12.37
CA TRP A 105 -12.76 -5.11 -13.37
C TRP A 105 -12.71 -6.63 -13.55
N ASP A 106 -11.90 -7.09 -14.50
CA ASP A 106 -11.73 -8.52 -14.74
C ASP A 106 -11.22 -9.24 -13.47
N ILE A 107 -11.71 -10.45 -13.25
CA ILE A 107 -11.37 -11.22 -12.05
C ILE A 107 -9.86 -11.52 -11.94
N HIS A 108 -9.15 -11.62 -13.07
CA HIS A 108 -7.71 -11.82 -13.10
C HIS A 108 -6.95 -10.54 -12.70
N GLU A 109 -7.46 -9.37 -13.09
CA GLU A 109 -6.92 -8.06 -12.67
C GLU A 109 -7.10 -7.85 -11.17
N ILE A 110 -8.32 -8.07 -10.66
CA ILE A 110 -8.63 -7.97 -9.23
C ILE A 110 -7.73 -8.91 -8.41
N LYS A 111 -7.57 -10.16 -8.85
CA LYS A 111 -6.68 -11.12 -8.19
C LYS A 111 -5.22 -10.68 -8.20
N ALA A 112 -4.74 -10.11 -9.31
CA ALA A 112 -3.37 -9.63 -9.40
C ALA A 112 -3.11 -8.46 -8.43
N LEU A 113 -4.05 -7.53 -8.30
CA LEU A 113 -3.99 -6.42 -7.34
C LEU A 113 -3.96 -6.91 -5.89
N ILE A 114 -4.93 -7.74 -5.50
CA ILE A 114 -5.03 -8.31 -4.15
C ILE A 114 -3.74 -9.02 -3.77
N ASN A 115 -3.26 -9.88 -4.67
CA ASN A 115 -2.02 -10.61 -4.47
C ASN A 115 -0.80 -9.70 -4.33
N TYR A 116 -0.72 -8.63 -5.14
CA TYR A 116 0.35 -7.65 -5.02
C TYR A 116 0.35 -7.00 -3.64
N PHE A 117 -0.81 -6.50 -3.17
CA PHE A 117 -0.94 -5.87 -1.85
C PHE A 117 -0.59 -6.81 -0.70
N GLU A 118 -1.00 -8.08 -0.76
CA GLU A 118 -0.62 -9.08 0.24
C GLU A 118 0.90 -9.27 0.25
N THR A 119 1.52 -9.44 -0.92
CA THR A 119 2.97 -9.69 -1.02
C THR A 119 3.81 -8.46 -0.69
N SER A 120 3.34 -7.24 -0.97
CA SER A 120 4.06 -6.01 -0.63
C SER A 120 4.07 -5.79 0.88
N LEU A 121 2.95 -6.05 1.57
CA LEU A 121 2.89 -6.04 3.03
C LEU A 121 3.79 -7.11 3.65
N ILE A 122 3.74 -8.35 3.15
CA ILE A 122 4.65 -9.42 3.63
C ILE A 122 6.11 -9.00 3.45
N ASN A 123 6.48 -8.45 2.30
CA ASN A 123 7.82 -7.96 2.05
C ASN A 123 8.21 -6.79 2.98
N ALA A 124 7.30 -5.86 3.27
CA ALA A 124 7.55 -4.76 4.21
C ALA A 124 7.76 -5.27 5.64
N LEU A 125 6.97 -6.27 6.08
CA LEU A 125 7.13 -6.96 7.37
C LEU A 125 8.46 -7.73 7.44
N ASP A 126 8.78 -8.51 6.41
CA ASP A 126 10.01 -9.32 6.37
C ASP A 126 11.28 -8.47 6.34
N ARG A 127 11.22 -7.30 5.68
CA ARG A 127 12.32 -6.32 5.65
C ARG A 127 12.31 -5.37 6.84
N ASP A 128 11.30 -5.44 7.71
CA ASP A 128 11.11 -4.55 8.85
C ASP A 128 11.18 -3.07 8.44
N LEU A 129 10.42 -2.66 7.42
CA LEU A 129 10.43 -1.29 6.91
C LEU A 129 9.75 -0.30 7.88
N GLU A 130 10.13 0.98 7.81
CA GLU A 130 9.47 2.07 8.57
C GLU A 130 8.09 2.39 7.98
N SER A 131 7.93 2.34 6.66
CA SER A 131 6.67 2.60 5.95
C SER A 131 5.63 1.47 6.04
N ILE A 132 5.78 0.57 7.01
CA ILE A 132 4.94 -0.63 7.12
C ILE A 132 3.46 -0.31 7.34
N ASN A 133 3.18 0.78 8.06
CA ASN A 133 1.83 1.23 8.34
C ASN A 133 1.06 1.52 7.04
N ASP A 134 1.70 2.13 6.05
CA ASP A 134 1.05 2.45 4.77
C ASP A 134 0.66 1.18 4.01
N PHE A 135 1.50 0.13 4.05
CA PHE A 135 1.13 -1.17 3.49
C PHE A 135 0.01 -1.87 4.27
N ILE A 136 -0.10 -1.65 5.59
CA ILE A 136 -1.22 -2.13 6.40
C ILE A 136 -2.51 -1.43 5.97
N LEU A 137 -2.49 -0.10 5.85
CA LEU A 137 -3.63 0.69 5.40
C LEU A 137 -4.06 0.33 3.98
N LEU A 138 -3.10 0.09 3.08
CA LEU A 138 -3.37 -0.38 1.72
C LEU A 138 -4.13 -1.71 1.72
N ASN A 139 -3.73 -2.65 2.57
CA ASN A 139 -4.40 -3.95 2.70
C ASN A 139 -5.74 -3.83 3.41
N LEU A 140 -5.88 -2.93 4.39
CA LEU A 140 -7.15 -2.68 5.05
C LEU A 140 -8.19 -2.16 4.05
N GLU A 141 -7.78 -1.27 3.15
CA GLU A 141 -8.65 -0.65 2.16
C GLU A 141 -9.03 -1.62 1.02
N TYR A 142 -8.05 -2.38 0.51
CA TYR A 142 -8.24 -3.15 -0.72
C TYR A 142 -8.36 -4.66 -0.55
N ASN A 143 -8.07 -5.22 0.64
CA ASN A 143 -8.13 -6.65 0.89
C ASN A 143 -9.16 -7.04 1.96
N GLU A 144 -9.46 -8.34 2.02
CA GLU A 144 -10.28 -8.90 3.08
C GLU A 144 -9.54 -8.87 4.42
N PHE A 145 -10.22 -8.42 5.48
CA PHE A 145 -9.63 -8.30 6.81
C PHE A 145 -9.08 -9.64 7.35
N ASP A 146 -9.73 -10.77 7.06
CA ASP A 146 -9.26 -12.10 7.48
C ASP A 146 -7.87 -12.43 6.91
N LYS A 147 -7.55 -11.93 5.71
CA LYS A 147 -6.23 -12.12 5.12
C LYS A 147 -5.21 -11.21 5.76
N LEU A 148 -5.54 -9.93 5.94
CA LEU A 148 -4.70 -8.95 6.61
C LEU A 148 -4.35 -9.42 8.03
N SER A 149 -5.36 -9.79 8.82
CA SER A 149 -5.18 -10.26 10.19
C SER A 149 -4.29 -11.50 10.26
N ASN A 150 -4.46 -12.46 9.35
CA ASN A 150 -3.58 -13.63 9.27
C ASN A 150 -2.12 -13.27 8.93
N ILE A 151 -1.88 -12.31 8.03
CA ILE A 151 -0.52 -11.82 7.71
C ILE A 151 0.13 -11.17 8.94
N LEU A 152 -0.56 -10.22 9.58
CA LEU A 152 -0.06 -9.50 10.75
C LEU A 152 0.17 -10.41 11.95
N THR A 153 -0.74 -11.35 12.19
CA THR A 153 -0.62 -12.33 13.29
C THR A 153 0.57 -13.27 13.10
N LYS A 154 0.99 -13.55 11.86
CA LYS A 154 2.15 -14.40 11.58
C LYS A 154 3.49 -13.66 11.53
N SER A 155 3.46 -12.34 11.39
CA SER A 155 4.67 -11.52 11.30
C SER A 155 5.50 -11.50 12.58
N ASN A 156 6.83 -11.47 12.45
CA ASN A 156 7.76 -11.22 13.56
C ASN A 156 8.44 -9.84 13.44
N SER A 157 7.92 -8.95 12.59
CA SER A 157 8.43 -7.59 12.40
C SER A 157 8.42 -6.82 13.70
N LYS A 158 9.56 -6.21 14.07
CA LYS A 158 9.67 -5.37 15.27
C LYS A 158 9.11 -3.99 15.01
N ASN A 159 9.28 -3.45 13.80
CA ASN A 159 8.68 -2.18 13.41
C ASN A 159 7.16 -2.26 13.42
N PHE A 160 6.55 -3.36 12.96
CA PHE A 160 5.11 -3.56 13.15
C PHE A 160 4.68 -3.46 14.63
N ILE A 161 5.39 -4.14 15.53
CA ILE A 161 5.06 -4.09 16.97
C ILE A 161 5.28 -2.68 17.54
N ARG A 162 6.34 -1.98 17.10
CA ARG A 162 6.59 -0.58 17.46
C ARG A 162 5.48 0.33 16.98
N GLU A 163 5.03 0.20 15.73
CA GLU A 163 3.89 0.97 15.20
C GLU A 163 2.66 0.80 16.09
N ILE A 164 2.43 -0.41 16.61
CA ILE A 164 1.30 -0.62 17.53
C ILE A 164 1.47 0.16 18.84
N ILE A 165 2.67 0.09 19.43
CA ILE A 165 3.00 0.77 20.69
C ILE A 165 2.91 2.29 20.52
N GLU A 166 3.50 2.82 19.46
CA GLU A 166 3.52 4.23 19.11
C GLU A 166 2.10 4.73 18.83
N GLY A 167 1.33 3.98 18.05
CA GLY A 167 -0.06 4.28 17.71
C GLY A 167 -0.95 4.35 18.95
N GLU A 168 -0.76 3.45 19.91
CA GLU A 168 -1.50 3.47 21.17
C GLU A 168 -1.11 4.67 22.05
N ILE A 169 0.18 4.89 22.27
CA ILE A 169 0.68 5.95 23.16
C ILE A 169 0.33 7.33 22.64
N ASN A 170 0.50 7.56 21.34
CA ASN A 170 0.19 8.84 20.72
C ASN A 170 -1.32 8.99 20.46
N GLY A 171 -2.11 7.98 20.84
CA GLY A 171 -3.55 7.96 20.75
C GLY A 171 -4.06 7.75 19.35
N TYR A 172 -3.25 7.53 18.32
CA TYR A 172 -3.67 7.43 16.91
C TYR A 172 -4.72 6.34 16.64
N PHE A 173 -4.88 5.37 17.54
CA PHE A 173 -5.89 4.32 17.44
C PHE A 173 -7.35 4.79 17.56
N HIS A 174 -7.62 6.02 18.00
CA HIS A 174 -8.99 6.57 17.95
C HIS A 174 -9.54 6.75 16.53
N LYS A 175 -8.68 6.67 15.50
CA LYS A 175 -9.04 6.76 14.07
C LYS A 175 -8.91 5.42 13.34
N VAL A 176 -8.52 4.36 14.04
CA VAL A 176 -8.25 3.05 13.44
C VAL A 176 -9.55 2.25 13.37
N ASP A 177 -9.66 1.43 12.33
CA ASP A 177 -10.76 0.47 12.15
C ASP A 177 -10.93 -0.45 13.38
N ASP A 178 -12.19 -0.65 13.80
CA ASP A 178 -12.54 -1.44 14.98
C ASP A 178 -12.00 -2.88 14.91
N GLN A 179 -11.90 -3.47 13.72
CA GLN A 179 -11.38 -4.82 13.53
C GLN A 179 -9.86 -4.84 13.76
N LEU A 180 -9.12 -3.85 13.26
CA LEU A 180 -7.69 -3.71 13.54
C LEU A 180 -7.43 -3.49 15.02
N LEU A 181 -8.23 -2.67 15.69
CA LEU A 181 -8.05 -2.45 17.13
C LEU A 181 -8.25 -3.74 17.95
N LYS A 182 -9.26 -4.55 17.58
CA LYS A 182 -9.46 -5.88 18.17
C LYS A 182 -8.29 -6.81 17.90
N LEU A 183 -7.73 -6.77 16.68
CA LEU A 183 -6.54 -7.55 16.34
C LEU A 183 -5.33 -7.13 17.17
N TYR A 184 -5.09 -5.82 17.34
CA TYR A 184 -3.96 -5.31 18.12
C TYR A 184 -4.07 -5.64 19.61
N SER A 185 -5.30 -5.81 20.11
CA SER A 185 -5.59 -6.23 21.49
C SER A 185 -5.69 -7.76 21.63
N SER A 186 -5.43 -8.53 20.57
CA SER A 186 -5.46 -9.99 20.62
C SER A 186 -4.31 -10.56 21.44
N LYS A 187 -4.52 -11.75 22.02
CA LYS A 187 -3.51 -12.46 22.81
C LYS A 187 -2.23 -12.69 22.02
N GLU A 188 -2.34 -13.01 20.74
CA GLU A 188 -1.23 -13.25 19.83
C GLU A 188 -0.34 -12.01 19.68
N ILE A 189 -0.94 -10.83 19.51
CA ILE A 189 -0.20 -9.57 19.39
C ILE A 189 0.35 -9.13 20.76
N LEU A 190 -0.44 -9.21 21.83
CA LEU A 190 -0.01 -8.89 23.19
C LEU A 190 1.23 -9.72 23.61
N THR A 191 1.26 -11.01 23.25
CA THR A 191 2.44 -11.87 23.50
C THR A 191 3.68 -11.35 22.78
N LYS A 192 3.55 -10.80 21.57
CA LYS A 192 4.70 -10.22 20.83
C LYS A 192 5.17 -8.91 21.43
N ILE A 193 4.24 -8.07 21.89
CA ILE A 193 4.54 -6.84 22.63
C ILE A 193 5.31 -7.19 23.91
N GLU A 194 4.84 -8.19 24.66
CA GLU A 194 5.50 -8.69 25.88
C GLU A 194 6.91 -9.23 25.58
N ASN A 195 7.08 -10.01 24.50
CA ASN A 195 8.41 -10.49 24.10
C ASN A 195 9.36 -9.32 23.79
N LEU A 196 8.88 -8.28 23.11
CA LEU A 196 9.69 -7.08 22.82
C LEU A 196 10.11 -6.36 24.11
N PHE A 197 9.26 -6.34 25.15
CA PHE A 197 9.61 -5.80 26.47
C PHE A 197 10.81 -6.53 27.08
N PHE A 198 10.81 -7.87 27.04
CA PHE A 198 11.91 -8.67 27.59
C PHE A 198 13.19 -8.59 26.76
N GLU A 199 13.10 -8.32 25.47
CA GLU A 199 14.26 -8.18 24.58
C GLU A 199 14.92 -6.79 24.69
N THR A 200 14.16 -5.73 24.96
CA THR A 200 14.71 -4.36 24.94
C THR A 200 15.61 -4.09 26.15
N LYS A 201 16.73 -3.41 25.89
CA LYS A 201 17.61 -2.84 26.93
C LYS A 201 17.38 -1.35 27.16
N ASP A 202 16.59 -0.73 26.29
CA ASP A 202 16.24 0.67 26.39
C ASP A 202 15.10 0.82 27.40
N LYS A 203 15.38 1.55 28.48
CA LYS A 203 14.45 1.78 29.58
C LYS A 203 13.26 2.65 29.17
N ASP A 204 13.47 3.61 28.27
CA ASP A 204 12.40 4.46 27.78
C ASP A 204 11.44 3.62 26.94
N LEU A 205 11.98 2.87 25.98
CA LEU A 205 11.19 1.94 25.18
C LEU A 205 10.47 0.90 26.04
N ALA A 206 11.13 0.32 27.06
CA ALA A 206 10.49 -0.64 27.97
C ALA A 206 9.29 -0.04 28.71
N ASN A 207 9.42 1.21 29.19
CA ASN A 207 8.31 1.92 29.84
C ASN A 207 7.15 2.16 28.87
N ARG A 208 7.45 2.56 27.64
CA ARG A 208 6.47 2.77 26.57
C ARG A 208 5.72 1.48 26.22
N ILE A 209 6.45 0.37 26.05
CA ILE A 209 5.86 -0.96 25.84
C ILE A 209 4.90 -1.33 26.97
N SER A 210 5.32 -1.15 28.23
CA SER A 210 4.47 -1.48 29.39
C SER A 210 3.17 -0.68 29.41
N ILE A 211 3.22 0.62 29.07
CA ILE A 211 2.03 1.47 29.00
C ILE A 211 1.09 1.00 27.89
N ALA A 212 1.61 0.81 26.67
CA ALA A 212 0.81 0.37 25.53
C ALA A 212 0.18 -1.00 25.78
N TYR A 213 0.93 -1.96 26.34
CA TYR A 213 0.43 -3.28 26.71
C TYR A 213 -0.78 -3.17 27.64
N SER A 214 -0.66 -2.42 28.75
CA SER A 214 -1.77 -2.29 29.71
C SER A 214 -3.02 -1.63 29.11
N LEU A 215 -2.85 -0.66 28.21
CA LEU A 215 -3.96 -0.01 27.52
C LEU A 215 -4.68 -0.95 26.54
N LEU A 216 -3.91 -1.75 25.79
CA LEU A 216 -4.46 -2.74 24.85
C LEU A 216 -5.10 -3.93 25.57
N GLU A 217 -4.48 -4.43 26.63
CA GLU A 217 -5.03 -5.52 27.45
C GLU A 217 -6.38 -5.13 28.07
N PHE A 218 -6.55 -3.88 28.51
CA PHE A 218 -7.83 -3.40 29.03
C PHE A 218 -8.96 -3.43 27.99
N ARG A 219 -8.64 -3.44 26.69
CA ARG A 219 -9.61 -3.49 25.58
C ARG A 219 -9.94 -4.93 25.12
N SER A 220 -9.21 -5.92 25.62
CA SER A 220 -9.34 -7.34 25.22
C SER A 220 -10.53 -8.07 25.85
#